data_AF-A0A0G1TGB8-F1
#
_entry.id   AF-A0A0G1TGB8-F1
#
_cell.length_a   1.000
_cell.length_b   1.000
_cell.length_c   1.000
_cell.angle_alpha   90.00
_cell.angle_beta   90.00
_cell.angle_gamma   90.00
#
_symmetry.space_group_name_H-M   'P 1'
#
loop_
_entity.id
_entity.type
_entity.pdbx_description
1 polymer ?
#
loop_
_entity_poly.entity_id
_entity_poly.type
_entity_poly.pdbx_seq_one_letter_code
_entity_poly.pdbx_strand_id
1 'polypeptide(L)'
;MGGEFNAWTSEEYTGYYFKVTRPHTELAIDLVSDMLLHSKFDPEEIEREKGVILQEINMYRDDPRSHIYNVWEAVLYPGDQAGRPVIGSPETVKSFTRDTFTNFVQQRYQAQGTVVAIAGNFKTPKVAEIVTSYFKDAPTGAIAPQPTIHVSQSTPNVLIHHKKTDQAHFALGVRGYDMFHKDRYALQLLAVILGGGMSSRLFIEIRERRGLAYYVGTRADNATDTGNLATFAGVQTDKADAAITTTLQEYVKIADTPVDIAELTKAKEMIKGGMLLGLESSEERATWGGVQELLRNEITPVGEIIKRID
;
A
#
# COMPACT_ATOMS: atom_id res chain seq x y z
N MET A 1 -9.04 28.71 -0.31
CA MET A 1 -9.67 27.55 0.37
C MET A 1 -8.83 26.97 1.51
N GLY A 2 -7.49 27.07 1.49
CA GLY A 2 -6.64 26.69 2.63
C GLY A 2 -6.71 25.20 3.01
N GLY A 3 -7.17 24.36 2.08
CA GLY A 3 -7.29 22.91 2.27
C GLY A 3 -6.03 22.17 1.80
N GLU A 4 -5.97 20.91 2.20
CA GLU A 4 -4.95 19.95 1.75
C GLU A 4 -5.50 19.22 0.52
N PHE A 5 -4.64 18.92 -0.45
CA PHE A 5 -4.96 18.07 -1.58
C PHE A 5 -3.79 17.13 -1.85
N ASN A 6 -4.09 15.90 -2.24
CA ASN A 6 -3.05 14.96 -2.66
C ASN A 6 -3.63 13.90 -3.59
N ALA A 7 -2.74 13.16 -4.24
CA ALA A 7 -3.04 11.98 -5.00
C ALA A 7 -2.01 10.90 -4.69
N TRP A 8 -2.42 9.63 -4.78
CA TRP A 8 -1.50 8.51 -4.65
C TRP A 8 -1.95 7.36 -5.55
N THR A 9 -0.98 6.52 -5.91
CA THR A 9 -1.24 5.28 -6.64
C THR A 9 -0.71 4.13 -5.80
N SER A 10 -1.57 3.16 -5.55
CA SER A 10 -1.22 1.84 -5.01
C SER A 10 -1.24 0.83 -6.16
N GLU A 11 -0.89 -0.41 -5.86
CA GLU A 11 -0.83 -1.54 -6.76
C GLU A 11 -2.20 -1.85 -7.38
N GLU A 12 -3.30 -1.63 -6.63
CA GLU A 12 -4.66 -2.02 -7.03
C GLU A 12 -5.65 -0.86 -7.18
N TYR A 13 -5.29 0.35 -6.76
CA TYR A 13 -6.17 1.52 -6.87
C TYR A 13 -5.40 2.84 -6.92
N THR A 14 -6.07 3.89 -7.41
CA THR A 14 -5.58 5.28 -7.39
C THR A 14 -6.52 6.12 -6.54
N GLY A 15 -5.96 6.98 -5.69
CA GLY A 15 -6.71 7.90 -4.84
C GLY A 15 -6.40 9.35 -5.16
N TYR A 16 -7.43 10.19 -5.12
CA TYR A 16 -7.34 11.65 -5.21
C TYR A 16 -8.22 12.23 -4.11
N TYR A 17 -7.70 13.16 -3.31
CA TYR A 17 -8.48 13.74 -2.22
C TYR A 17 -8.27 15.24 -2.06
N PHE A 18 -9.30 15.85 -1.50
CA PHE A 18 -9.28 17.21 -0.97
C PHE A 18 -9.83 17.19 0.46
N LYS A 19 -9.12 17.85 1.36
CA LYS A 19 -9.55 18.09 2.74
C LYS A 19 -9.71 19.57 2.94
N VAL A 20 -10.96 20.00 3.08
CA VAL A 20 -11.35 21.40 3.07
C VAL A 20 -12.31 21.73 4.20
N THR A 21 -12.44 23.01 4.52
CA THR A 21 -13.51 23.47 5.41
C THR A 21 -14.87 23.35 4.73
N ARG A 22 -15.92 23.15 5.52
CA ARG A 22 -17.30 22.93 5.05
C ARG A 22 -17.80 23.92 3.97
N PRO A 23 -17.50 25.23 4.01
CA PRO A 23 -17.93 26.16 2.96
C PRO A 23 -17.36 25.86 1.56
N HIS A 24 -16.28 25.08 1.48
CA HIS A 24 -15.59 24.77 0.23
C HIS A 24 -15.83 23.34 -0.26
N THR A 25 -16.76 22.58 0.35
CA THR A 25 -17.03 21.19 -0.04
C THR A 25 -17.44 21.07 -1.51
N GLU A 26 -18.32 21.94 -2.01
CA GLU A 26 -18.76 21.90 -3.40
C GLU A 26 -17.61 22.21 -4.37
N LEU A 27 -16.79 23.22 -4.06
CA LEU A 27 -15.59 23.53 -4.84
C LEU A 27 -14.59 22.37 -4.86
N ALA A 28 -14.43 21.65 -3.75
CA ALA A 28 -13.57 20.47 -3.72
C ALA A 28 -14.10 19.32 -4.60
N ILE A 29 -15.42 19.12 -4.63
CA ILE A 29 -16.08 18.13 -5.50
C ILE A 29 -15.92 18.53 -6.98
N ASP A 30 -16.11 19.80 -7.29
CA ASP A 30 -15.88 20.37 -8.62
C ASP A 30 -14.45 20.08 -9.10
N LEU A 31 -13.44 20.47 -8.31
CA LEU A 31 -12.04 20.28 -8.65
C LEU A 31 -11.65 18.81 -8.85
N VAL A 32 -12.08 17.90 -7.96
CA VAL A 32 -11.76 16.47 -8.14
C VAL A 32 -12.48 15.87 -9.35
N SER A 33 -13.73 16.27 -9.61
CA SER A 33 -14.46 15.82 -10.80
C SER A 33 -13.80 16.31 -12.09
N ASP A 34 -13.36 17.57 -12.13
CA ASP A 34 -12.75 18.15 -13.32
C ASP A 34 -11.39 17.51 -13.62
N MET A 35 -10.59 17.27 -12.59
CA MET A 35 -9.33 16.55 -12.70
C MET A 35 -9.52 15.13 -13.26
N LEU A 36 -10.54 14.40 -12.81
CA LEU A 36 -10.77 13.01 -13.24
C LEU A 36 -11.44 12.92 -14.62
N LEU A 37 -12.39 13.79 -14.93
CA LEU A 37 -13.24 13.68 -16.11
C LEU A 37 -12.76 14.52 -17.30
N HIS A 38 -12.05 15.62 -17.06
CA HIS A 38 -11.71 16.60 -18.10
C HIS A 38 -10.20 16.88 -18.21
N SER A 39 -9.36 15.96 -17.72
CA SER A 39 -7.91 16.02 -17.91
C SER A 39 -7.53 16.09 -19.40
N LYS A 40 -6.82 17.16 -19.79
CA LYS A 40 -6.49 17.45 -21.20
C LYS A 40 -5.40 16.54 -21.76
N PHE A 41 -4.52 16.05 -20.90
CA PHE A 41 -3.30 15.31 -21.28
C PHE A 41 -2.52 16.06 -22.36
N ASP A 42 -2.11 17.30 -22.04
CA ASP A 42 -1.32 18.14 -22.94
C ASP A 42 0.04 17.45 -23.24
N PRO A 43 0.39 17.21 -24.51
CA PRO A 43 1.66 16.59 -24.88
C PRO A 43 2.90 17.29 -24.30
N GLU A 44 2.90 18.63 -24.20
CA GLU A 44 4.05 19.37 -23.68
C GLU A 44 4.23 19.12 -22.17
N GLU A 45 3.13 19.09 -21.42
CA GLU A 45 3.14 18.77 -19.99
C GLU A 45 3.50 17.31 -19.73
N ILE A 46 3.08 16.38 -20.59
CA ILE A 46 3.48 14.98 -20.50
C ILE A 46 5.00 14.83 -20.65
N GLU A 47 5.61 15.47 -21.64
CA GLU A 47 7.07 15.40 -21.83
C GLU A 47 7.82 16.02 -20.66
N ARG A 48 7.30 17.11 -20.09
CA ARG A 48 7.84 17.73 -18.88
C ARG A 48 7.76 16.78 -17.68
N GLU A 49 6.60 16.14 -17.48
CA GLU A 49 6.35 15.26 -16.34
C GLU A 49 7.14 13.95 -16.41
N LYS A 50 7.36 13.40 -17.61
CA LYS A 50 8.29 12.26 -17.79
C LYS A 50 9.66 12.54 -17.18
N GLY A 51 10.18 13.76 -17.36
CA GLY A 51 11.44 14.18 -16.78
C GLY A 51 11.43 14.11 -15.25
N VAL A 52 10.34 14.55 -14.62
CA VAL A 52 10.14 14.51 -13.16
C VAL A 52 10.08 13.05 -12.67
N ILE A 53 9.28 12.20 -13.30
CA ILE A 53 9.14 10.78 -12.93
C ILE A 53 10.48 10.03 -13.10
N LEU A 54 11.27 10.34 -14.13
CA LEU A 54 12.61 9.76 -14.28
C LEU A 54 13.55 10.14 -13.13
N GLN A 55 13.45 11.36 -12.59
CA GLN A 55 14.20 11.76 -11.40
C GLN A 55 13.69 11.05 -10.15
N GLU A 56 12.38 10.88 -10.02
CA GLU A 56 11.77 10.15 -8.90
C GLU A 56 12.20 8.66 -8.90
N ILE A 57 12.25 8.01 -10.07
CA ILE A 57 12.82 6.65 -10.21
C ILE A 57 14.26 6.60 -9.69
N ASN A 58 15.08 7.59 -10.05
CA ASN A 58 16.46 7.66 -9.57
C ASN A 58 16.53 7.88 -8.06
N MET A 59 15.68 8.76 -7.52
CA MET A 59 15.57 9.00 -6.08
C MET A 59 15.25 7.70 -5.31
N TYR A 60 14.28 6.91 -5.75
CA TYR A 60 13.98 5.61 -5.12
C TYR A 60 15.11 4.61 -5.27
N ARG A 61 15.79 4.56 -6.42
CA ARG A 61 16.99 3.72 -6.62
C ARG A 61 18.16 4.17 -5.74
N ASP A 62 18.19 5.45 -5.40
CA ASP A 62 19.18 6.08 -4.51
C ASP A 62 18.89 5.97 -3.02
N ASP A 63 17.69 5.51 -2.66
CA ASP A 63 17.33 5.09 -1.32
C ASP A 63 17.16 3.57 -1.23
N PRO A 64 18.22 2.81 -0.85
CA PRO A 64 18.15 1.36 -0.69
C PRO A 64 17.07 0.88 0.29
N ARG A 65 16.70 1.70 1.29
CA ARG A 65 15.64 1.36 2.24
C ARG A 65 14.27 1.34 1.59
N SER A 66 14.02 2.22 0.62
CA SER A 66 12.78 2.23 -0.16
C SER A 66 12.86 1.24 -1.31
N HIS A 67 14.02 1.11 -1.96
CA HIS A 67 14.19 0.21 -3.11
C HIS A 67 13.99 -1.27 -2.77
N ILE A 68 14.30 -1.69 -1.55
CA ILE A 68 14.18 -3.10 -1.14
C ILE A 68 12.75 -3.66 -1.24
N TYR A 69 11.72 -2.81 -1.14
CA TYR A 69 10.33 -3.21 -1.35
C TYR A 69 10.08 -3.66 -2.79
N ASN A 70 10.58 -2.91 -3.78
CA ASN A 70 10.48 -3.30 -5.19
C ASN A 70 11.26 -4.59 -5.48
N VAL A 71 12.43 -4.78 -4.84
CA VAL A 71 13.22 -6.01 -4.99
C VAL A 71 12.47 -7.21 -4.38
N TRP A 72 11.80 -7.01 -3.24
CA TRP A 72 10.97 -8.02 -2.59
C TRP A 72 9.80 -8.47 -3.47
N GLU A 73 9.04 -7.53 -4.02
CA GLU A 73 7.90 -7.83 -4.89
C GLU A 73 8.34 -8.53 -6.18
N ALA A 74 9.44 -8.08 -6.79
CA ALA A 74 9.98 -8.68 -8.00
C ALA A 74 10.42 -10.14 -7.81
N VAL A 75 10.96 -10.51 -6.64
CA VAL A 75 11.31 -11.90 -6.33
C VAL A 75 10.08 -12.73 -5.94
N LEU A 76 9.06 -12.09 -5.36
CA LEU A 76 7.84 -12.76 -4.92
C LEU A 76 6.88 -13.05 -6.08
N TYR A 77 6.80 -12.19 -7.09
CA TYR A 77 5.90 -12.33 -8.24
C TYR A 77 6.64 -12.14 -9.57
N PRO A 78 7.58 -13.04 -9.91
CA PRO A 78 8.43 -12.88 -11.08
C PRO A 78 7.61 -12.93 -12.38
N GLY A 79 7.63 -11.84 -13.15
CA GLY A 79 6.96 -11.73 -14.45
C GLY A 79 5.47 -11.36 -14.38
N ASP A 80 4.87 -11.37 -13.19
CA ASP A 80 3.50 -10.93 -12.96
C ASP A 80 3.42 -9.43 -12.66
N GLN A 81 2.20 -8.89 -12.71
CA GLN A 81 1.95 -7.48 -12.44
C GLN A 81 2.22 -7.05 -11.00
N ALA A 82 1.98 -7.94 -10.03
CA ALA A 82 2.24 -7.69 -8.61
C ALA A 82 3.74 -7.57 -8.29
N GLY A 83 4.63 -7.98 -9.20
CA GLY A 83 6.08 -7.83 -9.05
C GLY A 83 6.64 -6.58 -9.73
N ARG A 84 5.79 -5.75 -10.35
CA ARG A 84 6.23 -4.54 -11.07
C ARG A 84 6.12 -3.33 -10.14
N PRO A 85 7.16 -2.47 -10.07
CA PRO A 85 7.08 -1.26 -9.27
C PRO A 85 6.00 -0.32 -9.82
N VAL A 86 5.23 0.30 -8.91
CA VAL A 86 4.15 1.25 -9.26
C VAL A 86 4.63 2.37 -10.20
N ILE A 87 5.83 2.88 -9.95
CA ILE A 87 6.46 3.95 -10.76
C ILE A 87 6.92 3.48 -12.16
N GLY A 88 6.95 2.16 -12.40
CA GLY A 88 7.42 1.57 -13.66
C GLY A 88 8.94 1.60 -13.84
N SER A 89 9.38 1.56 -15.10
CA SER A 89 10.80 1.62 -15.47
C SER A 89 11.13 2.86 -16.30
N PRO A 90 12.41 3.27 -16.37
CA PRO A 90 12.81 4.37 -17.25
C PRO A 90 12.41 4.15 -18.72
N GLU A 91 12.43 2.90 -19.18
CA GLU A 91 12.07 2.51 -20.54
C GLU A 91 10.57 2.69 -20.77
N THR A 92 9.71 2.24 -19.84
CA THR A 92 8.26 2.40 -19.96
C THR A 92 7.86 3.86 -19.90
N VAL A 93 8.41 4.63 -18.96
CA VAL A 93 8.09 6.07 -18.79
C VAL A 93 8.46 6.86 -20.05
N LYS A 94 9.64 6.62 -20.64
CA LYS A 94 10.05 7.28 -21.88
C LYS A 94 9.14 6.95 -23.05
N SER A 95 8.58 5.73 -23.08
CA SER A 95 7.72 5.26 -24.16
C SER A 95 6.29 5.82 -24.12
N PHE A 96 5.84 6.36 -22.98
CA PHE A 96 4.47 6.82 -22.83
C PHE A 96 4.12 7.92 -23.83
N THR A 97 2.94 7.83 -24.42
CA THR A 97 2.39 8.85 -25.31
C THR A 97 1.09 9.37 -24.71
N ARG A 98 0.57 10.48 -25.25
CA ARG A 98 -0.79 10.94 -24.89
C ARG A 98 -1.82 9.82 -25.00
N ASP A 99 -1.75 9.03 -26.07
CA ASP A 99 -2.66 7.91 -26.29
C ASP A 99 -2.54 6.84 -25.20
N THR A 100 -1.37 6.66 -24.60
CA THR A 100 -1.19 5.74 -23.46
C THR A 100 -2.07 6.15 -22.29
N PHE A 101 -2.07 7.43 -21.92
CA PHE A 101 -2.87 7.96 -20.83
C PHE A 101 -4.37 7.97 -21.15
N THR A 102 -4.75 8.44 -22.34
CA THR A 102 -6.17 8.47 -22.72
C THR A 102 -6.76 7.06 -22.81
N ASN A 103 -6.01 6.09 -23.34
CA ASN A 103 -6.44 4.70 -23.36
C ASN A 103 -6.57 4.12 -21.96
N PHE A 104 -5.63 4.42 -21.05
CA PHE A 104 -5.70 3.98 -19.66
C PHE A 104 -6.95 4.53 -18.96
N VAL A 105 -7.20 5.83 -19.04
CA VAL A 105 -8.40 6.48 -18.46
C VAL A 105 -9.67 5.87 -19.06
N GLN A 106 -9.73 5.72 -20.39
CA GLN A 106 -10.89 5.11 -21.07
C GLN A 106 -11.14 3.65 -20.66
N GLN A 107 -10.12 2.90 -20.25
CA GLN A 107 -10.27 1.50 -19.85
C GLN A 107 -10.48 1.30 -18.35
N ARG A 108 -10.02 2.24 -17.53
CA ARG A 108 -9.96 2.08 -16.06
C ARG A 108 -10.87 3.04 -15.31
N TYR A 109 -11.04 4.28 -15.76
CA TYR A 109 -11.79 5.31 -15.02
C TYR A 109 -13.26 5.28 -15.43
N GLN A 110 -13.90 4.17 -15.10
CA GLN A 110 -15.34 3.96 -15.30
C GLN A 110 -16.08 4.15 -13.97
N ALA A 111 -17.33 4.60 -14.04
CA ALA A 111 -18.17 4.91 -12.89
C ALA A 111 -18.29 3.70 -11.95
N GLN A 112 -18.45 2.48 -12.48
CA GLN A 112 -18.55 1.27 -11.65
C GLN A 112 -17.24 0.83 -10.98
N GLY A 113 -16.11 1.45 -11.33
CA GLY A 113 -14.80 1.26 -10.68
C GLY A 113 -14.36 2.47 -9.87
N THR A 114 -15.26 3.42 -9.63
CA THR A 114 -14.96 4.68 -8.94
C THR A 114 -15.83 4.81 -7.71
N VAL A 115 -15.21 5.06 -6.56
CA VAL A 115 -15.91 5.36 -5.30
C VAL A 115 -15.61 6.79 -4.89
N VAL A 116 -16.67 7.60 -4.70
CA VAL A 116 -16.55 8.92 -4.10
C VAL A 116 -16.85 8.82 -2.61
N ALA A 117 -15.80 8.82 -1.79
CA ALA A 117 -15.92 8.79 -0.34
C ALA A 117 -15.84 10.20 0.26
N ILE A 118 -16.81 10.56 1.11
CA ILE A 118 -16.85 11.87 1.78
C ILE A 118 -17.09 11.64 3.27
N ALA A 119 -16.26 12.25 4.11
CA ALA A 119 -16.43 12.24 5.56
C ALA A 119 -16.22 13.64 6.15
N GLY A 120 -17.05 14.03 7.12
CA GLY A 120 -17.05 15.37 7.71
C GLY A 120 -18.44 15.90 8.03
N ASN A 121 -18.56 17.23 8.12
CA ASN A 121 -19.79 17.91 8.54
C ASN A 121 -20.66 18.31 7.32
N PHE A 122 -21.52 17.40 6.86
CA PHE A 122 -22.44 17.63 5.74
C PHE A 122 -23.79 16.94 5.95
N LYS A 123 -24.77 17.28 5.10
CA LYS A 123 -26.06 16.58 5.02
C LYS A 123 -26.02 15.64 3.81
N THR A 124 -26.21 14.35 4.04
CA THR A 124 -26.06 13.30 3.01
C THR A 124 -26.86 13.54 1.73
N PRO A 125 -28.16 13.91 1.77
CA PRO A 125 -28.92 14.12 0.53
C PRO A 125 -28.34 15.25 -0.33
N LYS A 126 -27.97 16.37 0.30
CA LYS A 126 -27.43 17.54 -0.42
C LYS A 126 -26.07 17.23 -1.06
N VAL A 127 -25.17 16.53 -0.36
CA VAL A 127 -23.86 16.23 -0.93
C VAL A 127 -23.97 15.18 -2.05
N ALA A 128 -24.90 14.22 -1.92
CA ALA A 128 -25.15 13.22 -2.97
C ALA A 128 -25.67 13.88 -4.26
N GLU A 129 -26.57 14.86 -4.16
CA GLU A 129 -27.03 15.66 -5.31
C GLU A 129 -25.87 16.38 -6.01
N ILE A 130 -24.99 17.02 -5.22
CA ILE A 130 -23.80 17.72 -5.75
C ILE A 130 -22.87 16.73 -6.46
N VAL A 131 -22.51 15.62 -5.82
CA VAL A 131 -21.64 14.60 -6.42
C VAL A 131 -22.26 14.06 -7.71
N THR A 132 -23.56 13.77 -7.70
CA THR A 132 -24.27 13.28 -8.90
C THR A 132 -24.22 14.29 -10.04
N SER A 133 -24.37 15.59 -9.74
CA SER A 133 -24.28 16.67 -10.73
C SER A 133 -22.89 16.75 -11.38
N TYR A 134 -21.83 16.67 -10.59
CA TYR A 134 -20.44 16.79 -11.07
C TYR A 134 -19.91 15.52 -11.75
N PHE A 135 -20.39 14.33 -11.35
CA PHE A 135 -20.00 13.05 -11.94
C PHE A 135 -21.00 12.51 -12.97
N LYS A 136 -21.99 13.30 -13.40
CA LYS A 136 -23.04 12.87 -14.34
C LYS A 136 -22.49 12.34 -15.68
N ASP A 137 -21.35 12.88 -16.11
CA ASP A 137 -20.70 12.56 -17.39
C ASP A 137 -19.60 11.50 -17.21
N ALA A 138 -19.52 10.85 -16.03
CA ALA A 138 -18.58 9.76 -15.79
C ALA A 138 -18.80 8.60 -16.77
N PRO A 139 -17.74 8.07 -17.42
CA PRO A 139 -17.85 6.95 -18.34
C PRO A 139 -18.46 5.70 -17.68
N THR A 140 -19.29 4.93 -18.40
CA THR A 140 -20.00 3.72 -17.90
C THR A 140 -19.71 2.46 -18.72
N GLY A 141 -18.61 2.45 -19.47
CA GLY A 141 -18.16 1.28 -20.25
C GLY A 141 -17.57 0.20 -19.35
N ALA A 142 -17.28 -1.00 -19.89
CA ALA A 142 -16.71 -2.09 -19.10
C ALA A 142 -15.28 -1.79 -18.60
N ILE A 143 -14.95 -2.24 -17.38
CA ILE A 143 -13.56 -2.21 -16.89
C ILE A 143 -12.84 -3.43 -17.43
N ALA A 144 -11.64 -3.22 -17.97
CA ALA A 144 -10.80 -4.32 -18.42
C ALA A 144 -10.53 -5.30 -17.26
N PRO A 145 -10.60 -6.63 -17.49
CA PRO A 145 -10.34 -7.60 -16.42
C PRO A 145 -8.91 -7.44 -15.89
N GLN A 146 -8.72 -7.76 -14.61
CA GLN A 146 -7.39 -7.83 -14.03
C GLN A 146 -6.70 -9.13 -14.47
N PRO A 147 -5.41 -9.07 -14.89
CA PRO A 147 -4.62 -10.27 -15.12
C PRO A 147 -4.54 -11.15 -13.87
N THR A 148 -4.59 -12.46 -14.05
CA THR A 148 -4.37 -13.42 -12.95
C THR A 148 -2.90 -13.48 -12.57
N ILE A 149 -2.61 -13.56 -11.27
CA ILE A 149 -1.24 -13.75 -10.76
C ILE A 149 -0.84 -15.23 -10.85
N HIS A 150 0.37 -15.51 -11.33
CA HIS A 150 0.91 -16.84 -11.52
C HIS A 150 2.00 -17.17 -10.48
N VAL A 151 1.62 -17.93 -9.45
CA VAL A 151 2.60 -18.42 -8.47
C VAL A 151 3.23 -19.72 -8.96
N SER A 152 4.47 -19.64 -9.44
CA SER A 152 5.25 -20.80 -9.93
C SER A 152 6.42 -21.19 -9.01
N GLN A 153 6.61 -20.49 -7.90
CA GLN A 153 7.74 -20.73 -6.99
C GLN A 153 7.58 -22.05 -6.22
N SER A 154 8.49 -23.00 -6.44
CA SER A 154 8.54 -24.29 -5.74
C SER A 154 9.66 -24.39 -4.70
N THR A 155 10.65 -23.48 -4.74
CA THR A 155 11.79 -23.42 -3.81
C THR A 155 12.07 -21.97 -3.40
N PRO A 156 12.77 -21.72 -2.27
CA PRO A 156 13.17 -20.37 -1.89
C PRO A 156 13.98 -19.70 -3.00
N ASN A 157 13.59 -18.47 -3.37
CA ASN A 157 14.28 -17.66 -4.36
C ASN A 157 15.01 -16.51 -3.65
N VAL A 158 16.15 -16.12 -4.20
CA VAL A 158 16.95 -14.99 -3.70
C VAL A 158 17.28 -14.08 -4.88
N LEU A 159 17.03 -12.79 -4.72
CA LEU A 159 17.44 -11.75 -5.65
C LEU A 159 18.39 -10.80 -4.95
N ILE A 160 19.62 -10.69 -5.45
CA ILE A 160 20.66 -9.81 -4.89
C ILE A 160 20.87 -8.64 -5.85
N HIS A 161 20.63 -7.43 -5.37
CA HIS A 161 20.96 -6.20 -6.08
C HIS A 161 22.22 -5.58 -5.48
N HIS A 162 23.32 -5.57 -6.24
CA HIS A 162 24.58 -5.01 -5.79
C HIS A 162 24.59 -3.48 -5.93
N LYS A 163 24.83 -2.79 -4.82
CA LYS A 163 25.10 -1.35 -4.78
C LYS A 163 26.20 -1.06 -3.77
N LYS A 164 27.07 -0.09 -4.06
CA LYS A 164 28.10 0.35 -3.12
C LYS A 164 27.47 1.24 -2.04
N THR A 165 27.16 0.65 -0.90
CA THR A 165 26.55 1.30 0.28
C THR A 165 27.22 0.79 1.56
N ASP A 166 27.15 1.56 2.64
CA ASP A 166 27.67 1.14 3.96
C ASP A 166 26.73 0.15 4.68
N GLN A 167 25.49 0.06 4.20
CA GLN A 167 24.46 -0.83 4.73
C GLN A 167 23.98 -1.81 3.67
N ALA A 168 23.68 -3.04 4.10
CA ALA A 168 22.88 -3.99 3.35
C ALA A 168 21.42 -3.86 3.80
N HIS A 169 20.50 -3.82 2.83
CA HIS A 169 19.07 -3.82 3.06
C HIS A 169 18.51 -5.15 2.56
N PHE A 170 17.77 -5.85 3.39
CA PHE A 170 17.16 -7.12 3.01
C PHE A 170 15.67 -7.15 3.32
N ALA A 171 14.96 -7.94 2.52
CA ALA A 171 13.61 -8.40 2.77
C ALA A 171 13.63 -9.93 2.86
N LEU A 172 13.00 -10.48 3.90
CA LEU A 172 12.86 -11.91 4.10
C LEU A 172 11.42 -12.21 4.51
N GLY A 173 10.76 -13.07 3.76
CA GLY A 173 9.35 -13.32 3.98
C GLY A 173 8.81 -14.51 3.21
N VAL A 174 7.49 -14.63 3.24
CA VAL A 174 6.71 -15.66 2.55
C VAL A 174 5.47 -15.04 1.93
N ARG A 175 4.85 -15.76 0.99
CA ARG A 175 3.48 -15.44 0.59
C ARG A 175 2.54 -15.64 1.78
N GLY A 176 1.55 -14.77 1.85
CA GLY A 176 0.55 -14.71 2.89
C GLY A 176 -0.83 -14.88 2.28
N TYR A 177 -1.81 -14.26 2.92
CA TYR A 177 -3.20 -14.37 2.54
C TYR A 177 -3.67 -13.16 1.74
N ASP A 178 -4.60 -13.38 0.80
CA ASP A 178 -5.31 -12.28 0.14
C ASP A 178 -6.22 -11.52 1.11
N MET A 179 -6.75 -10.39 0.62
CA MET A 179 -7.63 -9.51 1.36
C MET A 179 -8.92 -10.19 1.81
N PHE A 180 -9.39 -11.26 1.18
CA PHE A 180 -10.66 -11.92 1.50
C PHE A 180 -10.51 -13.11 2.45
N HIS A 181 -9.29 -13.60 2.63
CA HIS A 181 -9.02 -14.74 3.48
C HIS A 181 -9.31 -14.47 4.97
N LYS A 182 -9.93 -15.45 5.65
CA LYS A 182 -10.29 -15.34 7.09
C LYS A 182 -9.09 -15.13 8.01
N ASP A 183 -7.94 -15.71 7.67
CA ASP A 183 -6.74 -15.70 8.52
C ASP A 183 -5.85 -14.46 8.29
N ARG A 184 -6.30 -13.48 7.47
CA ARG A 184 -5.58 -12.21 7.25
C ARG A 184 -5.33 -11.43 8.53
N TYR A 185 -6.27 -11.47 9.48
CA TYR A 185 -6.12 -10.80 10.79
C TYR A 185 -5.08 -11.50 11.68
N ALA A 186 -5.02 -12.83 11.64
CA ALA A 186 -3.97 -13.58 12.32
C ALA A 186 -2.58 -13.26 11.73
N LEU A 187 -2.50 -13.08 10.40
CA LEU A 187 -1.26 -12.67 9.73
C LEU A 187 -0.83 -11.24 10.12
N GLN A 188 -1.78 -10.31 10.26
CA GLN A 188 -1.50 -8.96 10.75
C GLN A 188 -1.00 -8.96 12.20
N LEU A 189 -1.61 -9.77 13.07
CA LEU A 189 -1.12 -9.96 14.43
C LEU A 189 0.30 -10.56 14.45
N LEU A 190 0.57 -11.55 13.60
CA LEU A 190 1.88 -12.15 13.44
C LEU A 190 2.93 -11.11 13.03
N ALA A 191 2.62 -10.22 12.08
CA ALA A 191 3.50 -9.13 11.69
C ALA A 191 3.81 -8.19 12.86
N VAL A 192 2.80 -7.83 13.66
CA VAL A 192 3.01 -6.96 14.83
C VAL A 192 3.89 -7.62 15.89
N ILE A 193 3.68 -8.91 16.16
CA ILE A 193 4.47 -9.69 17.10
C ILE A 193 5.93 -9.79 16.66
N LEU A 194 6.15 -10.11 15.38
CA LEU A 194 7.49 -10.26 14.82
C LEU A 194 8.24 -8.93 14.75
N GLY A 195 7.61 -7.87 14.24
CA GLY A 195 8.32 -6.64 13.89
C GLY A 195 7.49 -5.35 13.93
N GLY A 196 6.36 -5.31 14.63
CA GLY A 196 5.45 -4.16 14.63
C GLY A 196 5.90 -2.94 15.43
N GLY A 197 6.91 -3.06 16.28
CA GLY A 197 7.35 -1.95 17.13
C GLY A 197 8.50 -2.30 18.05
N MET A 198 8.82 -1.41 18.99
CA MET A 198 10.04 -1.53 19.81
C MET A 198 10.05 -2.74 20.76
N SER A 199 8.88 -3.32 21.06
CA SER A 199 8.79 -4.54 21.87
C SER A 199 8.59 -5.81 21.05
N SER A 200 8.63 -5.73 19.73
CA SER A 200 8.49 -6.89 18.86
C SER A 200 9.74 -7.77 18.93
N ARG A 201 9.58 -9.06 18.62
CA ARG A 201 10.65 -10.06 18.77
C ARG A 201 11.90 -9.65 18.00
N LEU A 202 11.77 -9.28 16.74
CA LEU A 202 12.90 -8.93 15.88
C LEU A 202 13.55 -7.61 16.30
N PHE A 203 12.78 -6.64 16.79
CA PHE A 203 13.38 -5.42 17.33
C PHE A 203 14.26 -5.73 18.54
N ILE A 204 13.77 -6.55 19.46
CA ILE A 204 14.53 -6.96 20.65
C ILE A 204 15.76 -7.78 20.24
N GLU A 205 15.60 -8.80 19.40
CA GLU A 205 16.68 -9.72 19.06
C GLU A 205 17.76 -9.09 18.16
N ILE A 206 17.36 -8.31 17.15
CA ILE A 206 18.27 -7.79 16.13
C ILE A 206 18.80 -6.41 16.52
N ARG A 207 17.94 -5.51 17.02
CA ARG A 207 18.33 -4.13 17.31
C ARG A 207 18.81 -3.94 18.75
N GLU A 208 18.05 -4.42 19.73
CA GLU A 208 18.36 -4.16 21.16
C GLU A 208 19.47 -5.07 21.68
N ARG A 209 19.35 -6.40 21.52
CA ARG A 209 20.29 -7.38 22.08
C ARG A 209 21.59 -7.48 21.30
N ARG A 210 21.53 -7.45 19.97
CA ARG A 210 22.69 -7.70 19.09
C ARG A 210 23.23 -6.46 18.39
N GLY A 211 22.50 -5.34 18.37
CA GLY A 211 22.95 -4.12 17.70
C GLY A 211 23.30 -4.31 16.21
N LEU A 212 22.56 -5.18 15.51
CA LEU A 212 22.84 -5.52 14.12
C LEU A 212 22.24 -4.53 13.13
N ALA A 213 21.02 -4.05 13.41
CA ALA A 213 20.22 -3.27 12.48
C ALA A 213 19.96 -1.84 12.96
N TYR A 214 19.93 -0.91 12.00
CA TYR A 214 19.45 0.45 12.23
C TYR A 214 17.93 0.49 12.35
N TYR A 215 17.25 -0.23 11.45
CA TYR A 215 15.82 -0.49 11.49
C TYR A 215 15.55 -1.97 11.19
N VAL A 216 14.48 -2.48 11.79
CA VAL A 216 13.90 -3.78 11.48
C VAL A 216 12.40 -3.68 11.71
N GLY A 217 11.60 -4.24 10.80
CA GLY A 217 10.15 -4.30 10.96
C GLY A 217 9.54 -5.36 10.06
N THR A 218 8.38 -5.86 10.47
CA THR A 218 7.64 -6.90 9.73
C THR A 218 6.31 -6.33 9.30
N ARG A 219 5.94 -6.57 8.03
CA ARG A 219 4.69 -6.12 7.43
C ARG A 219 3.93 -7.32 6.88
N ALA A 220 2.61 -7.28 7.02
CA ALA A 220 1.69 -8.14 6.29
C ALA A 220 0.93 -7.28 5.29
N ASP A 221 0.95 -7.68 4.03
CA ASP A 221 0.25 -7.03 2.94
C ASP A 221 -0.77 -7.98 2.33
N ASN A 222 -1.95 -7.46 2.04
CA ASN A 222 -3.08 -8.21 1.51
C ASN A 222 -3.66 -7.43 0.33
N ALA A 223 -3.38 -7.89 -0.88
CA ALA A 223 -4.02 -7.46 -2.12
C ALA A 223 -5.28 -8.30 -2.38
N THR A 224 -6.06 -7.99 -3.41
CA THR A 224 -7.33 -8.68 -3.70
C THR A 224 -7.16 -10.15 -4.06
N ASP A 225 -6.03 -10.54 -4.67
CA ASP A 225 -5.76 -11.90 -5.12
C ASP A 225 -4.44 -12.49 -4.59
N THR A 226 -3.71 -11.71 -3.78
CA THR A 226 -2.39 -12.07 -3.27
C THR A 226 -2.12 -11.47 -1.90
N GLY A 227 -1.10 -11.97 -1.21
CA GLY A 227 -0.59 -11.32 -0.01
C GLY A 227 0.77 -11.85 0.40
N ASN A 228 1.39 -11.19 1.37
CA ASN A 228 2.71 -11.54 1.85
C ASN A 228 2.94 -11.15 3.31
N LEU A 229 3.95 -11.76 3.93
CA LEU A 229 4.49 -11.42 5.24
C LEU A 229 6.01 -11.33 5.11
N ALA A 230 6.57 -10.15 5.32
CA ALA A 230 8.00 -9.93 5.15
C ALA A 230 8.59 -9.03 6.23
N THR A 231 9.80 -9.38 6.64
CA THR A 231 10.67 -8.58 7.49
C THR A 231 11.64 -7.81 6.63
N PHE A 232 11.72 -6.51 6.87
CA PHE A 232 12.64 -5.58 6.23
C PHE A 232 13.63 -5.06 7.26
N ALA A 233 14.92 -5.04 6.93
CA ALA A 233 15.93 -4.48 7.81
C ALA A 233 17.08 -3.83 7.03
N GLY A 234 17.71 -2.84 7.66
CA GLY A 234 18.95 -2.22 7.22
C GLY A 234 20.06 -2.45 8.24
N VAL A 235 21.13 -3.10 7.81
CA VAL A 235 22.23 -3.59 8.67
C VAL A 235 23.58 -3.20 8.07
N GLN A 236 24.65 -3.20 8.86
CA GLN A 236 26.01 -3.12 8.30
C GLN A 236 26.25 -4.36 7.42
N THR A 237 26.97 -4.19 6.31
CA THR A 237 27.14 -5.25 5.29
C THR A 237 27.76 -6.52 5.86
N ASP A 238 28.70 -6.39 6.81
CA ASP A 238 29.37 -7.49 7.51
C ASP A 238 28.47 -8.21 8.54
N LYS A 239 27.29 -7.66 8.84
CA LYS A 239 26.31 -8.22 9.78
C LYS A 239 25.07 -8.82 9.09
N ALA A 240 25.03 -8.81 7.76
CA ALA A 240 23.88 -9.28 6.98
C ALA A 240 23.51 -10.73 7.31
N ASP A 241 24.47 -11.65 7.26
CA ASP A 241 24.25 -13.07 7.52
C ASP A 241 23.70 -13.32 8.94
N ALA A 242 24.26 -12.63 9.93
CA ALA A 242 23.82 -12.74 11.32
C ALA A 242 22.37 -12.23 11.50
N ALA A 243 22.02 -11.12 10.84
CA ALA A 243 20.67 -10.57 10.91
C ALA A 243 19.65 -11.47 10.21
N ILE A 244 19.94 -11.94 9.00
CA ILE A 244 19.08 -12.86 8.24
C ILE A 244 18.87 -14.17 9.03
N THR A 245 19.95 -14.74 9.58
CA THR A 245 19.88 -15.95 10.41
C THR A 245 18.99 -15.72 11.63
N THR A 246 19.14 -14.58 12.32
CA THR A 246 18.30 -14.24 13.48
C THR A 246 16.83 -14.08 13.08
N THR A 247 16.55 -13.45 11.94
CA THR A 247 15.17 -13.34 11.42
C THR A 247 14.56 -14.71 11.14
N LEU A 248 15.29 -15.60 10.46
CA LEU A 248 14.85 -16.98 10.19
C LEU A 248 14.57 -17.74 11.49
N GLN A 249 15.43 -17.60 12.50
CA GLN A 249 15.24 -18.26 13.80
C GLN A 249 13.95 -17.82 14.48
N GLU A 250 13.62 -16.52 14.48
CA GLU A 250 12.36 -16.05 15.06
C GLU A 250 11.13 -16.47 14.24
N TYR A 251 11.25 -16.59 12.92
CA TYR A 251 10.19 -17.15 12.05
C TYR A 251 9.93 -18.63 12.35
N VAL A 252 10.98 -19.44 12.49
CA VAL A 252 10.86 -20.87 12.87
C VAL A 252 10.28 -20.99 14.27
N LYS A 253 10.79 -20.21 15.24
CA LYS A 253 10.34 -20.26 16.62
C LYS A 253 8.87 -19.92 16.79
N ILE A 254 8.36 -18.91 16.08
CA ILE A 254 6.92 -18.56 16.15
C ILE A 254 6.03 -19.57 15.42
N ALA A 255 6.57 -20.31 14.45
CA ALA A 255 5.86 -21.41 13.79
C ALA A 255 5.77 -22.65 14.71
N ASP A 256 6.84 -22.95 15.46
CA ASP A 256 6.94 -24.16 16.29
C ASP A 256 6.44 -23.98 17.73
N THR A 257 6.39 -22.74 18.23
CA THR A 257 6.05 -22.44 19.63
C THR A 257 4.86 -21.49 19.72
N PRO A 258 3.84 -21.80 20.54
CA PRO A 258 2.71 -20.90 20.77
C PRO A 258 3.16 -19.50 21.23
N VAL A 259 2.46 -18.48 20.74
CA VAL A 259 2.65 -17.09 21.17
C VAL A 259 2.12 -16.92 22.60
N ASP A 260 2.87 -16.18 23.42
CA ASP A 260 2.45 -15.87 24.79
C ASP A 260 1.20 -14.98 24.79
N ILE A 261 0.30 -15.19 25.76
CA ILE A 261 -0.98 -14.47 25.82
C ILE A 261 -0.75 -12.97 26.00
N ALA A 262 0.26 -12.54 26.77
CA ALA A 262 0.54 -11.12 26.96
C ALA A 262 1.08 -10.47 25.67
N GLU A 263 1.92 -11.20 24.93
CA GLU A 263 2.42 -10.77 23.62
C GLU A 263 1.29 -10.63 22.59
N LEU A 264 0.40 -11.62 22.52
CA LEU A 264 -0.78 -11.58 21.65
C LEU A 264 -1.72 -10.42 22.03
N THR A 265 -2.00 -10.26 23.32
CA THR A 265 -2.86 -9.18 23.83
C THR A 265 -2.30 -7.82 23.44
N LYS A 266 -0.99 -7.63 23.60
CA LYS A 266 -0.32 -6.38 23.20
C LYS A 266 -0.46 -6.11 21.70
N ALA A 267 -0.29 -7.13 20.86
CA ALA A 267 -0.45 -6.99 19.42
C ALA A 267 -1.88 -6.59 19.02
N LYS A 268 -2.89 -7.20 19.65
CA LYS A 268 -4.31 -6.83 19.46
C LYS A 268 -4.57 -5.39 19.85
N GLU A 269 -4.13 -4.97 21.04
CA GLU A 269 -4.32 -3.58 21.50
C GLU A 269 -3.60 -2.56 20.60
N MET A 270 -2.42 -2.90 20.07
CA MET A 270 -1.71 -2.03 19.14
C MET A 270 -2.47 -1.81 17.84
N ILE A 271 -3.01 -2.88 17.21
CA ILE A 271 -3.81 -2.75 15.98
C ILE A 271 -5.09 -1.97 16.26
N LYS A 272 -5.82 -2.32 17.32
CA LYS A 272 -7.07 -1.65 17.69
C LYS A 272 -6.84 -0.17 17.99
N GLY A 273 -5.83 0.16 18.78
CA GLY A 273 -5.48 1.54 19.13
C GLY A 273 -5.07 2.35 17.91
N GLY A 274 -4.23 1.81 17.04
CA GLY A 274 -3.81 2.49 15.80
C GLY A 274 -4.99 2.80 14.89
N MET A 275 -5.89 1.83 14.69
CA MET A 275 -7.10 2.03 13.88
C MET A 275 -8.02 3.10 14.47
N LEU A 276 -8.28 3.07 15.79
CA LEU A 276 -9.18 4.03 16.43
C LEU A 276 -8.63 5.47 16.38
N LEU A 277 -7.33 5.65 16.63
CA LEU A 277 -6.67 6.95 16.56
C LEU A 277 -6.65 7.50 15.13
N GLY A 278 -6.37 6.66 14.12
CA GLY A 278 -6.40 7.09 12.72
C GLY A 278 -7.78 7.63 12.32
N LEU A 279 -8.84 6.92 12.71
CA LEU A 279 -10.23 7.28 12.43
C LEU A 279 -10.73 8.55 13.17
N GLU A 280 -9.87 9.28 13.88
CA GLU A 280 -10.19 10.64 14.33
C GLU A 280 -10.15 11.66 13.17
N SER A 281 -9.34 11.40 12.14
CA SER A 281 -9.24 12.25 10.94
C SER A 281 -10.40 12.00 9.97
N SER A 282 -10.98 13.06 9.42
CA SER A 282 -12.01 12.96 8.38
C SER A 282 -11.47 12.36 7.08
N GLU A 283 -10.23 12.66 6.73
CA GLU A 283 -9.55 12.07 5.57
C GLU A 283 -9.43 10.55 5.75
N GLU A 284 -8.90 10.09 6.89
CA GLU A 284 -8.74 8.66 7.17
C GLU A 284 -10.09 7.92 7.15
N ARG A 285 -11.16 8.53 7.68
CA ARG A 285 -12.51 7.95 7.58
C ARG A 285 -12.98 7.79 6.14
N ALA A 286 -12.75 8.80 5.30
CA ALA A 286 -13.12 8.75 3.89
C ALA A 286 -12.32 7.68 3.15
N THR A 287 -10.99 7.65 3.34
CA THR A 287 -10.10 6.66 2.74
C THR A 287 -10.45 5.24 3.21
N TRP A 288 -10.62 5.02 4.52
CA TRP A 288 -10.96 3.72 5.09
C TRP A 288 -12.28 3.15 4.56
N GLY A 289 -13.31 4.00 4.41
CA GLY A 289 -14.59 3.58 3.84
C GLY A 289 -14.50 3.39 2.32
N GLY A 290 -13.85 4.32 1.63
CA GLY A 290 -13.73 4.34 0.18
C GLY A 290 -12.94 3.16 -0.37
N VAL A 291 -11.80 2.83 0.25
CA VAL A 291 -10.97 1.69 -0.18
C VAL A 291 -11.68 0.35 0.09
N GLN A 292 -12.39 0.23 1.21
CA GLN A 292 -13.18 -0.98 1.47
C GLN A 292 -14.31 -1.17 0.46
N GLU A 293 -15.07 -0.11 0.17
CA GLU A 293 -16.10 -0.18 -0.85
C GLU A 293 -15.50 -0.49 -2.23
N LEU A 294 -14.40 0.16 -2.60
CA LEU A 294 -13.75 -0.04 -3.89
C LEU A 294 -13.25 -1.46 -4.11
N LEU A 295 -12.57 -2.04 -3.11
CA LEU A 295 -11.88 -3.32 -3.25
C LEU A 295 -12.73 -4.50 -2.81
N ARG A 296 -13.72 -4.29 -1.94
CA ARG A 296 -14.54 -5.38 -1.35
C ARG A 296 -16.03 -5.25 -1.62
N ASN A 297 -16.49 -4.10 -2.13
CA ASN A 297 -17.92 -3.79 -2.28
C ASN A 297 -18.70 -3.99 -0.96
N GLU A 298 -18.01 -3.73 0.16
CA GLU A 298 -18.51 -3.91 1.52
C GLU A 298 -17.68 -3.06 2.50
N ILE A 299 -18.34 -2.20 3.28
CA ILE A 299 -17.71 -1.45 4.39
C ILE A 299 -17.95 -2.21 5.71
N THR A 300 -16.93 -2.92 6.19
CA THR A 300 -17.04 -3.66 7.46
C THR A 300 -16.91 -2.69 8.65
N PRO A 301 -17.89 -2.57 9.54
CA PRO A 301 -17.82 -1.64 10.67
C PRO A 301 -16.61 -1.91 11.58
N VAL A 302 -16.04 -0.83 12.15
CA VAL A 302 -14.87 -0.89 13.06
C VAL A 302 -15.08 -1.90 14.20
N GLY A 303 -16.26 -1.90 14.82
CA GLY A 303 -16.58 -2.83 15.90
C GLY A 303 -16.59 -4.30 15.48
N GLU A 304 -16.87 -4.59 14.20
CA GLU A 304 -16.78 -5.95 13.67
C GLU A 304 -15.33 -6.33 13.37
N ILE A 305 -14.53 -5.41 12.83
CA ILE A 305 -13.08 -5.63 12.65
C ILE A 305 -12.41 -5.93 14.00
N ILE A 306 -12.74 -5.15 15.05
CA ILE A 306 -12.25 -5.38 16.41
C ILE A 306 -12.57 -6.80 16.88
N LYS A 307 -13.81 -7.28 16.67
CA LYS A 307 -14.22 -8.65 17.03
C LYS A 307 -13.49 -9.73 16.24
N ARG A 308 -13.02 -9.45 15.02
CA ARG A 308 -12.23 -10.41 14.22
C ARG A 308 -10.76 -10.44 14.66
N ILE A 309 -10.28 -9.38 15.29
CA ILE A 309 -8.93 -9.29 15.86
C ILE A 309 -8.89 -9.97 17.23
N ASP A 310 -9.95 -9.83 18.03
CA ASP A 310 -10.10 -10.47 19.35
C ASP A 310 -10.32 -11.99 19.26
#